data_AF-A0A847YZ26-F1
#
_entry.id   AF-A0A847YZ26-F1
#
_cell.length_a   1.000
_cell.length_b   1.000
_cell.length_c   1.000
_cell.angle_alpha   90.00
_cell.angle_beta   90.00
_cell.angle_gamma   90.00
#
_symmetry.space_group_name_H-M   'P 1'
#
loop_
_entity.id
_entity.type
_entity.pdbx_description
1 polymer ?
#
loop_
_entity_poly.entity_id
_entity_poly.type
_entity_poly.pdbx_seq_one_letter_code
_entity_poly.pdbx_strand_id
1 'polypeptide(L)'
;MDFKVMPTMSFGKYLLLVVLCLATFLLSYRLLQIRSHSMHFVDEEDHMVFASYMNQGYRLYTNLSSNHQPLVYVLSQYTQKLHPPENLLMLIKGQRQAVFLYSLVWLLVFITFFQLKG
;
A
#
# COMPACT_ATOMS: atom_id res chain seq x y z
N MET A 1 -32.60 7.93 -1.07
CA MET A 1 -31.82 6.90 -1.79
C MET A 1 -32.24 5.56 -1.22
N ASP A 2 -33.11 4.83 -1.92
CA ASP A 2 -33.45 3.46 -1.53
C ASP A 2 -32.26 2.56 -1.87
N PHE A 3 -31.52 2.15 -0.84
CA PHE A 3 -30.58 1.05 -0.96
C PHE A 3 -31.40 -0.23 -1.11
N LYS A 4 -31.81 -0.54 -2.35
CA LYS A 4 -32.33 -1.86 -2.71
C LYS A 4 -31.34 -2.89 -2.16
N VAL A 5 -31.80 -3.72 -1.23
CA VAL A 5 -31.02 -4.87 -0.73
C VAL A 5 -30.83 -5.80 -1.92
N MET A 6 -29.67 -5.70 -2.55
CA MET A 6 -29.34 -6.47 -3.74
C MET A 6 -28.91 -7.89 -3.34
N PRO A 7 -29.18 -8.90 -4.18
CA PRO A 7 -28.87 -10.29 -3.87
C PRO A 7 -27.37 -10.52 -3.66
N THR A 8 -27.04 -11.30 -2.63
CA THR A 8 -25.67 -11.69 -2.27
C THR A 8 -25.12 -12.73 -3.25
N MET A 9 -23.83 -12.61 -3.61
CA MET A 9 -23.13 -13.61 -4.40
C MET A 9 -23.16 -14.99 -3.70
N SER A 10 -23.25 -16.09 -4.46
CA SER A 10 -23.22 -17.43 -3.88
C SER A 10 -21.88 -17.70 -3.20
N PHE A 11 -21.90 -18.47 -2.10
CA PHE A 11 -20.71 -18.77 -1.31
C PHE A 11 -19.56 -19.35 -2.15
N GLY A 12 -19.86 -20.24 -3.10
CA GLY A 12 -18.83 -20.82 -3.99
C GLY A 12 -18.14 -19.79 -4.88
N LYS A 13 -18.90 -18.83 -5.44
CA LYS A 13 -18.33 -17.74 -6.27
C LYS A 13 -17.49 -16.78 -5.41
N TYR A 14 -17.96 -16.48 -4.20
CA TYR A 14 -17.21 -15.68 -3.24
C TYR A 14 -15.87 -16.34 -2.86
N LEU A 15 -15.90 -17.64 -2.53
CA LEU A 15 -14.70 -18.39 -2.18
C LEU A 15 -13.70 -18.43 -3.35
N LEU A 16 -14.19 -18.67 -4.58
CA LEU A 16 -13.35 -18.65 -5.77
C LEU A 16 -12.69 -17.29 -5.98
N LEU A 17 -13.44 -16.19 -5.82
CA LEU A 17 -12.90 -14.83 -5.92
C LEU A 17 -11.78 -14.59 -4.89
N VAL A 18 -12.03 -14.95 -3.61
CA VAL A 18 -11.02 -14.82 -2.56
C VAL A 18 -9.76 -15.61 -2.89
N VAL A 19 -9.90 -16.85 -3.35
CA VAL A 19 -8.75 -17.69 -3.75
C VAL A 19 -7.98 -17.06 -4.91
N LEU A 20 -8.67 -16.56 -5.95
CA LEU A 20 -8.02 -15.92 -7.09
C LEU A 20 -7.30 -14.63 -6.69
N CYS A 21 -7.92 -13.81 -5.85
CA CYS A 21 -7.32 -12.60 -5.30
C CYS A 21 -6.05 -12.93 -4.48
N LEU A 22 -6.11 -13.94 -3.60
CA LEU A 22 -4.96 -14.38 -2.81
C LEU A 22 -3.85 -14.96 -3.69
N ALA A 23 -4.18 -15.80 -4.67
CA ALA A 23 -3.21 -16.35 -5.61
C ALA A 23 -2.49 -15.25 -6.39
N THR A 24 -3.25 -14.27 -6.89
CA THR A 24 -2.71 -13.11 -7.61
C THR A 24 -1.82 -12.27 -6.70
N PHE A 25 -2.26 -11.98 -5.48
CA PHE A 25 -1.49 -11.24 -4.49
C PHE A 25 -0.15 -11.93 -4.18
N LEU A 26 -0.14 -13.24 -3.93
CA LEU A 26 1.09 -13.98 -3.65
C LEU A 26 2.05 -14.00 -4.85
N LEU A 27 1.52 -14.17 -6.07
CA LEU A 27 2.32 -14.10 -7.29
C LEU A 27 2.94 -12.71 -7.48
N SER A 28 2.14 -11.66 -7.32
CA SER A 28 2.59 -10.27 -7.40
C SER A 28 3.64 -9.94 -6.33
N TYR A 29 3.52 -10.50 -5.12
CA TYR A 29 4.53 -10.32 -4.08
C TYR A 29 5.88 -10.93 -4.49
N ARG A 30 5.86 -12.13 -5.09
CA ARG A 30 7.09 -12.76 -5.59
C ARG A 30 7.75 -11.92 -6.68
N LEU A 31 6.95 -11.39 -7.61
CA LEU A 31 7.44 -10.48 -8.66
C LEU A 31 8.04 -9.21 -8.06
N LEU A 32 7.38 -8.62 -7.06
CA LEU A 32 7.88 -7.46 -6.34
C LEU A 32 9.25 -7.74 -5.72
N GLN A 33 9.44 -8.89 -5.06
CA GLN A 33 10.75 -9.23 -4.47
C GLN A 33 11.88 -9.28 -5.51
N ILE A 34 11.60 -9.83 -6.70
CA ILE A 34 12.59 -9.98 -7.78
C ILE A 34 12.85 -8.66 -8.52
N ARG A 35 11.84 -7.80 -8.64
CA ARG A 35 11.87 -6.60 -9.51
C ARG A 35 11.77 -5.28 -8.73
N SER A 36 11.90 -5.32 -7.41
CA SER A 36 11.78 -4.13 -6.54
C SER A 36 12.76 -3.01 -6.85
N HIS A 37 13.79 -3.22 -7.67
CA HIS A 37 14.75 -2.18 -8.06
C HIS A 37 14.79 -1.90 -9.57
N SER A 38 13.93 -2.53 -10.37
CA SER A 38 14.02 -2.41 -11.84
C SER A 38 13.33 -1.17 -12.41
N MET A 39 12.57 -0.42 -11.59
CA MET A 39 11.85 0.78 -12.00
C MET A 39 12.00 1.85 -10.93
N HIS A 40 12.16 3.10 -11.37
CA HIS A 40 12.20 4.28 -10.53
C HIS A 40 10.79 4.92 -10.48
N PHE A 41 10.34 5.25 -9.27
CA PHE A 41 9.07 5.93 -9.04
C PHE A 41 9.36 7.32 -8.48
N VAL A 42 9.10 8.37 -9.27
CA VAL A 42 9.49 9.75 -8.93
C VAL A 42 8.93 10.17 -7.55
N ASP A 43 7.63 9.94 -7.32
CA ASP A 43 6.97 10.31 -6.06
C ASP A 43 7.49 9.52 -4.85
N GLU A 44 8.07 8.33 -5.06
CA GLU A 44 8.62 7.49 -3.98
C GLU A 44 9.76 8.22 -3.27
N GLU A 45 10.59 8.96 -4.00
CA GLU A 45 11.74 9.68 -3.45
C GLU A 45 11.28 10.77 -2.49
N ASP A 46 10.31 11.57 -2.90
CA ASP A 46 9.74 12.62 -2.05
C ASP A 46 9.11 12.01 -0.78
N HIS A 47 8.38 10.90 -0.90
CA HIS A 47 7.80 10.21 0.25
C HIS A 47 8.87 9.70 1.23
N MET A 48 9.98 9.19 0.72
CA MET A 48 11.10 8.68 1.53
C MET A 48 11.85 9.81 2.23
N VAL A 49 12.17 10.88 1.51
CA VAL A 49 12.92 12.02 2.01
C VAL A 49 12.13 12.77 3.08
N PHE A 50 10.85 13.08 2.81
CA PHE A 50 10.01 13.79 3.78
C PHE A 50 9.80 12.96 5.05
N ALA A 51 9.63 11.65 4.92
CA ALA A 51 9.56 10.74 6.06
C ALA A 51 10.85 10.74 6.89
N SER A 52 12.02 10.82 6.26
CA SER A 52 13.31 10.93 6.97
C SER A 52 13.41 12.24 7.75
N TYR A 53 13.00 13.37 7.17
CA TYR A 53 12.91 14.64 7.90
C TYR A 53 11.89 14.58 9.04
N MET A 54 10.73 13.97 8.83
CA MET A 54 9.73 13.78 9.89
C MET A 54 10.25 12.92 11.04
N ASN A 55 11.10 11.92 10.76
CA ASN A 55 11.80 11.14 11.79
C ASN A 55 12.77 11.98 12.62
N GLN A 56 13.29 13.08 12.07
CA GLN A 56 14.15 14.04 12.77
C GLN A 56 13.35 15.14 13.49
N GLY A 57 12.02 15.09 13.49
CA GLY A 57 11.15 16.03 14.20
C GLY A 57 10.59 17.18 13.34
N TYR A 58 10.89 17.21 12.04
CA TYR A 58 10.26 18.15 11.12
C TYR A 58 8.77 17.83 10.94
N ARG A 59 7.94 18.85 10.75
CA ARG A 59 6.48 18.70 10.60
C ARG A 59 6.03 19.03 9.19
N LEU A 60 5.15 18.18 8.65
CA LEU A 60 4.43 18.45 7.39
C LEU A 60 3.64 19.74 7.49
N TYR A 61 3.63 20.51 6.40
CA TYR A 61 2.95 21.80 6.23
C TYR A 61 3.40 22.93 7.16
N THR A 62 4.39 22.68 8.03
CA THR A 62 5.05 23.71 8.84
C THR A 62 6.48 23.91 8.38
N ASN A 63 7.26 22.82 8.35
CA ASN A 63 8.65 22.83 7.91
C ASN A 63 8.83 22.23 6.51
N LEU A 64 7.95 21.30 6.13
CA LEU A 64 7.99 20.59 4.86
C LEU A 64 6.73 20.92 4.06
N SER A 65 6.86 21.63 2.94
CA SER A 65 5.74 21.94 2.06
C SER A 65 5.56 20.87 1.00
N SER A 66 4.34 20.36 0.84
CA SER A 66 3.96 19.44 -0.23
C SER A 66 2.49 19.64 -0.59
N ASN A 67 2.13 19.37 -1.84
CA ASN A 67 0.75 19.32 -2.32
C ASN A 67 0.12 17.92 -2.20
N HIS A 68 0.89 16.91 -1.79
CA HIS A 68 0.39 15.54 -1.61
C HIS A 68 -0.40 15.39 -0.31
N GLN A 69 -1.26 14.37 -0.30
CA GLN A 69 -1.97 13.94 0.91
C GLN A 69 -0.98 13.48 1.98
N PRO A 70 -1.22 13.76 3.28
CA PRO A 70 -0.24 13.47 4.33
C PRO A 70 0.01 11.97 4.57
N LEU A 71 -0.95 11.13 4.21
CA LEU A 71 -0.94 9.70 4.55
C LEU A 71 0.30 8.96 4.01
N VAL A 72 0.76 9.30 2.80
CA VAL A 72 1.93 8.64 2.18
C VAL A 72 3.21 8.90 2.96
N TYR A 73 3.41 10.12 3.44
CA TYR A 73 4.56 10.50 4.26
C TYR A 73 4.52 9.84 5.63
N VAL A 74 3.33 9.81 6.25
CA VAL A 74 3.13 9.15 7.55
C VAL A 74 3.39 7.64 7.44
N LEU A 75 2.85 6.99 6.40
CA LEU A 75 3.09 5.56 6.16
C LEU A 75 4.58 5.28 5.92
N SER A 76 5.25 6.12 5.13
CA SER A 76 6.69 6.02 4.87
C SER A 76 7.50 6.22 6.16
N GLN A 77 7.11 7.16 7.02
CA GLN A 77 7.73 7.41 8.31
C GLN A 77 7.62 6.19 9.22
N TYR A 78 6.42 5.62 9.37
CA TYR A 78 6.21 4.41 10.18
C TYR A 78 7.00 3.23 9.61
N THR A 79 7.05 3.07 8.29
CA THR A 79 7.83 2.01 7.65
C THR A 79 9.31 2.12 8.00
N GLN A 80 9.89 3.33 7.94
CA GLN A 80 11.29 3.55 8.34
C GLN A 80 11.55 3.31 9.84
N LYS A 81 10.57 3.59 10.71
CA LYS A 81 10.69 3.32 12.15
C LYS A 81 10.60 1.84 12.50
N LEU A 82 9.69 1.11 11.84
CA LEU A 82 9.49 -0.33 12.06
C LEU A 82 10.60 -1.17 11.42
N HIS A 83 11.12 -0.71 10.28
CA HIS A 83 12.19 -1.34 9.54
C HIS A 83 13.27 -0.31 9.22
N PRO A 84 14.15 0.03 10.19
CA PRO A 84 15.27 0.93 9.95
C PRO A 84 16.15 0.41 8.81
N PRO A 85 16.27 1.16 7.69
CA PRO A 85 17.03 0.69 6.55
C PRO A 85 18.53 0.91 6.77
N GLU A 86 19.34 -0.11 6.51
CA GLU A 86 20.81 0.01 6.58
C GLU A 86 21.40 0.72 5.36
N ASN A 87 20.66 0.75 4.25
CA ASN A 87 21.06 1.38 3.00
C ASN A 87 19.83 1.75 2.15
N LEU A 88 20.06 2.54 1.10
CA LEU A 88 19.00 3.02 0.20
C LEU A 88 18.21 1.88 -0.47
N LEU A 89 18.88 0.79 -0.85
CA LEU A 89 18.19 -0.34 -1.48
C LEU A 89 17.20 -1.00 -0.51
N MET A 90 17.60 -1.19 0.75
CA MET A 90 16.70 -1.70 1.79
C MET A 90 15.55 -0.73 2.08
N LEU A 91 15.81 0.58 2.07
CA LEU A 91 14.76 1.60 2.21
C LEU A 91 13.73 1.46 1.10
N ILE A 92 14.15 1.50 -0.16
CA ILE A 92 13.27 1.36 -1.33
C ILE A 92 12.48 0.05 -1.25
N LYS A 93 13.15 -1.06 -0.97
CA LYS A 93 12.51 -2.37 -0.87
C LYS A 93 11.44 -2.39 0.24
N GLY A 94 11.76 -1.86 1.42
CA GLY A 94 10.84 -1.78 2.56
C GLY A 94 9.62 -0.92 2.26
N GLN A 95 9.81 0.24 1.62
CA GLN A 95 8.70 1.11 1.22
C GLN A 95 7.77 0.42 0.21
N ARG A 96 8.33 -0.26 -0.80
CA ARG A 96 7.51 -0.99 -1.77
C ARG A 96 6.77 -2.16 -1.13
N GLN A 97 7.37 -2.85 -0.17
CA GLN A 97 6.68 -3.87 0.63
C GLN A 97 5.54 -3.26 1.46
N ALA A 98 5.73 -2.09 2.05
CA ALA A 98 4.69 -1.40 2.79
C ALA A 98 3.51 -0.98 1.89
N VAL A 99 3.79 -0.42 0.72
CA VAL A 99 2.75 -0.11 -0.29
C VAL A 99 2.03 -1.38 -0.76
N PHE A 100 2.77 -2.48 -0.93
CA PHE A 100 2.18 -3.75 -1.30
C PHE A 100 1.24 -4.29 -0.21
N LEU A 101 1.63 -4.23 1.06
CA LEU A 101 0.78 -4.57 2.20
C LEU A 101 -0.43 -3.64 2.30
N TYR A 102 -0.26 -2.35 2.02
CA TYR A 102 -1.37 -1.40 1.96
C TYR A 102 -2.40 -1.78 0.88
N SER A 103 -1.94 -2.31 -0.26
CA SER A 103 -2.86 -2.81 -1.30
C SER A 103 -3.67 -4.03 -0.84
N LEU A 104 -3.14 -4.86 0.07
CA LEU A 104 -3.89 -5.96 0.68
C LEU A 104 -5.06 -5.44 1.53
N VAL A 105 -4.85 -4.38 2.30
CA VAL A 105 -5.90 -3.76 3.11
C VAL A 105 -7.05 -3.31 2.22
N TRP A 106 -6.75 -2.63 1.12
CA TRP A 106 -7.76 -2.22 0.16
C TRP A 106 -8.43 -3.39 -0.54
N LEU A 107 -7.69 -4.43 -0.90
CA LEU A 107 -8.25 -5.65 -1.48
C LEU A 107 -9.30 -6.27 -0.55
N LEU A 108 -9.01 -6.36 0.75
CA LEU A 108 -9.95 -6.85 1.75
C LEU A 108 -11.18 -5.94 1.87
N VAL A 109 -10.98 -4.63 1.95
CA VAL A 109 -12.08 -3.65 1.95
C VAL A 109 -12.96 -3.82 0.71
N PHE A 110 -12.37 -3.97 -0.48
CA PHE A 110 -13.13 -4.17 -1.71
C PHE A 110 -13.94 -5.47 -1.70
N ILE A 111 -13.35 -6.58 -1.26
CA ILE A 111 -14.06 -7.86 -1.17
C ILE A 111 -15.23 -7.78 -0.18
N THR A 112 -15.01 -7.17 0.99
CA THR A 112 -16.02 -7.08 2.06
C THR A 112 -17.16 -6.13 1.72
N PHE A 113 -16.86 -4.94 1.22
CA PHE A 113 -17.87 -3.89 1.03
C PHE A 113 -18.50 -3.87 -0.36
N PHE A 114 -17.76 -4.28 -1.39
CA PHE A 114 -18.20 -4.11 -2.78
C PHE A 114 -18.62 -5.39 -3.47
N GLN A 115 -18.46 -6.57 -2.83
CA GLN A 115 -18.89 -7.91 -3.31
C GLN A 115 -19.11 -7.92 -4.83
N LEU A 116 -18.03 -7.97 -5.62
CA LEU A 116 -18.04 -7.75 -7.08
C LEU A 116 -19.29 -8.37 -7.72
N LYS A 117 -20.30 -7.53 -8.01
CA LYS A 117 -21.56 -7.96 -8.62
C LYS A 117 -21.30 -8.10 -10.11
N GLY A 118 -21.08 -9.33 -10.54
CA GLY A 118 -21.17 -9.75 -11.95
C GLY A 118 -22.56 -10.28 -12.26
#